data_AF-A0A212LXS4-F1
#
_entry.id   AF-A0A212LXS4-F1
#
_cell.length_a   1.000
_cell.length_b   1.000
_cell.length_c   1.000
_cell.angle_alpha   90.00
_cell.angle_beta   90.00
_cell.angle_gamma   90.00
#
_symmetry.space_group_name_H-M   'P 1'
#
loop_
_entity.id
_entity.type
_entity.pdbx_description
1 polymer ?
#
loop_
_entity_poly.entity_id
_entity_poly.type
_entity_poly.pdbx_seq_one_letter_code
_entity_poly.pdbx_strand_id
1 'polypeptide(L)'
;MELTIKITRTKTGLPAIAETGGAIGKTKGFAQIICRDDGSKKVATYIPKPEELDTVGHAVFILQNRDYIIQVERSRSTSYTVTVAQFTGRTGAADREGVVEEYAVFEVRHVKRGKRWDVMPPESMEAAIDAAVAKSSQENQEAVWYERKQPPVPLPAKLSVPVPPPAKPAPAAFAEEYAPGFVAIQDVRQTAADEISVCLTNGVQLCVYIKACSPGNYKASGE
;
A
#
# COMPACT_ATOMS: atom_id res chain seq x y z
N MET A 1 2.60 23.55 1.75
CA MET A 1 1.45 23.32 2.66
C MET A 1 1.49 21.85 3.03
N GLU A 2 1.33 21.52 4.32
CA GLU A 2 1.40 20.15 4.80
C GLU A 2 0.00 19.68 5.24
N LEU A 3 -0.29 18.41 4.96
CA LEU A 3 -1.50 17.71 5.35
C LEU A 3 -1.10 16.54 6.24
N THR A 4 -1.67 16.45 7.43
CA THR A 4 -1.42 15.35 8.37
C THR A 4 -2.64 14.45 8.44
N ILE A 5 -2.40 13.13 8.34
CA ILE A 5 -3.48 12.14 8.32
C ILE A 5 -3.15 11.05 9.32
N LYS A 6 -4.14 10.68 10.14
CA LYS A 6 -4.00 9.62 11.12
C LYS A 6 -3.68 8.30 10.43
N ILE A 7 -2.67 7.60 10.95
CA ILE A 7 -2.24 6.29 10.46
C ILE A 7 -2.44 5.21 11.53
N THR A 8 -2.53 3.98 11.07
CA THR A 8 -2.49 2.78 11.90
C THR A 8 -1.32 1.93 11.45
N ARG A 9 -0.65 1.22 12.36
CA ARG A 9 0.40 0.27 11.98
C ARG A 9 -0.17 -1.11 11.69
N THR A 10 0.39 -1.77 10.68
CA THR A 10 0.15 -3.20 10.45
C THR A 10 0.80 -4.04 11.56
N LYS A 11 0.49 -5.34 11.63
CA LYS A 11 1.19 -6.29 12.52
C LYS A 11 2.70 -6.34 12.27
N THR A 12 3.15 -5.97 11.07
CA THR A 12 4.57 -5.88 10.70
C THR A 12 5.18 -4.51 10.99
N GLY A 13 4.44 -3.58 11.61
CA GLY A 13 4.92 -2.26 11.99
C GLY A 13 4.91 -1.22 10.87
N LEU A 14 4.34 -1.53 9.71
CA LEU A 14 4.29 -0.61 8.56
C LEU A 14 3.15 0.40 8.70
N PRO A 15 3.36 1.67 8.31
CA PRO A 15 2.30 2.68 8.36
C PRO A 15 1.23 2.37 7.31
N ALA A 16 -0.03 2.43 7.71
CA ALA A 16 -1.17 2.19 6.84
C ALA A 16 -2.27 3.23 7.06
N ILE A 17 -2.98 3.55 5.99
CA ILE A 17 -4.13 4.46 6.00
C ILE A 17 -5.35 3.72 5.47
N ALA A 18 -6.49 3.98 6.11
CA ALA A 18 -7.78 3.58 5.59
C ALA A 18 -8.26 4.54 4.51
N GLU A 19 -8.66 4.00 3.38
CA GLU A 19 -9.49 4.68 2.39
C GLU A 19 -10.88 4.88 2.99
N THR A 20 -11.32 6.13 3.01
CA THR A 20 -12.59 6.51 3.62
C THR A 20 -13.39 7.35 2.64
N GLY A 21 -14.70 7.37 2.82
CA GLY A 21 -15.56 8.28 2.07
C GLY A 21 -16.79 7.65 1.46
N GLY A 22 -17.65 8.55 1.02
CA GLY A 22 -18.98 8.31 0.48
C GLY A 22 -19.77 9.62 0.49
N ALA A 23 -20.92 9.61 -0.17
CA ALA A 23 -21.86 10.71 -0.09
C ALA A 23 -22.61 10.68 1.26
N ILE A 24 -22.64 11.81 1.95
CA ILE A 24 -23.51 12.06 3.10
C ILE A 24 -24.79 12.69 2.54
N GLY A 25 -25.66 11.83 2.00
CA GLY A 25 -26.87 12.22 1.27
C GLY A 25 -26.58 12.83 -0.11
N LYS A 26 -27.58 13.49 -0.70
CA LYS A 26 -27.53 13.94 -2.11
C LYS A 26 -26.56 15.09 -2.41
N THR A 27 -26.17 15.87 -1.41
CA THR A 27 -25.50 17.18 -1.62
C THR A 27 -24.16 17.34 -0.93
N LYS A 28 -23.80 16.47 0.02
CA LYS A 28 -22.52 16.51 0.73
C LYS A 28 -21.79 15.19 0.55
N GLY A 29 -20.47 15.22 0.50
CA GLY A 29 -19.68 14.01 0.42
C GLY A 29 -18.22 14.28 0.76
N PHE A 30 -17.55 13.23 1.19
CA PHE A 30 -16.11 13.22 1.42
C PHE A 30 -15.55 11.96 0.82
N ALA A 31 -14.41 12.04 0.14
CA ALA A 31 -13.67 10.87 -0.27
C ALA A 31 -12.18 11.09 -0.07
N GLN A 32 -11.52 10.07 0.44
CA GLN A 32 -10.07 9.98 0.57
C GLN A 32 -9.64 8.69 -0.11
N ILE A 33 -8.93 8.81 -1.23
CA ILE A 33 -8.35 7.67 -1.92
C ILE A 33 -6.83 7.75 -1.95
N ILE A 34 -6.20 6.59 -2.06
CA ILE A 34 -4.74 6.46 -2.08
C ILE A 34 -4.35 5.82 -3.41
N CYS A 35 -3.40 6.46 -4.10
CA CYS A 35 -2.85 5.97 -5.35
C CYS A 35 -1.33 6.00 -5.29
N ARG A 36 -0.72 5.30 -6.24
CA ARG A 36 0.74 5.23 -6.36
C ARG A 36 1.29 6.53 -6.96
N ASP A 37 2.61 6.62 -7.01
CA ASP A 37 3.35 7.74 -7.60
C ASP A 37 3.03 7.99 -9.08
N ASP A 38 2.69 6.94 -9.82
CA ASP A 38 2.25 6.98 -11.21
C ASP A 38 0.74 7.27 -11.37
N GLY A 39 -0.01 7.41 -10.28
CA GLY A 39 -1.48 7.55 -10.30
C GLY A 39 -2.24 6.23 -10.44
N SER A 40 -1.53 5.10 -10.54
CA SER A 40 -2.16 3.78 -10.63
C SER A 40 -2.80 3.36 -9.30
N LYS A 41 -3.80 2.47 -9.40
CA LYS A 41 -4.52 1.95 -8.24
C LYS A 41 -3.58 1.19 -7.30
N LYS A 42 -3.70 1.44 -6.01
CA LYS A 42 -3.00 0.67 -4.99
C LYS A 42 -3.75 -0.63 -4.68
N VAL A 43 -3.03 -1.66 -4.26
CA VAL A 43 -3.64 -2.92 -3.81
C VAL A 43 -3.93 -2.81 -2.32
N ALA A 44 -5.18 -3.03 -1.93
CA ALA A 44 -5.59 -3.03 -0.53
C ALA A 44 -4.93 -4.19 0.23
N THR A 45 -4.45 -3.92 1.43
CA THR A 45 -3.87 -4.92 2.34
C THR A 45 -4.97 -5.61 3.14
N TYR A 46 -5.98 -4.85 3.57
CA TYR A 46 -7.13 -5.35 4.31
C TYR A 46 -8.39 -4.66 3.80
N ILE A 47 -9.48 -5.41 3.67
CA ILE A 47 -10.81 -4.87 3.39
C ILE A 47 -11.69 -5.43 4.52
N PRO A 48 -12.15 -4.59 5.46
CA PRO A 48 -12.94 -5.07 6.60
C PRO A 48 -14.19 -5.79 6.11
N LYS A 49 -14.65 -6.82 6.81
CA LYS A 49 -15.93 -7.44 6.48
C LYS A 49 -17.08 -6.45 6.73
N PRO A 50 -18.24 -6.61 6.06
CA PRO A 50 -19.37 -5.70 6.21
C PRO A 50 -19.85 -5.53 7.66
N GLU A 51 -19.65 -6.54 8.51
CA GLU A 51 -20.00 -6.53 9.95
C GLU A 51 -19.08 -5.63 10.79
N GLU A 52 -17.90 -5.29 10.28
CA GLU A 52 -16.86 -4.47 10.94
C GLU A 52 -16.83 -3.02 10.39
N LEU A 53 -17.71 -2.68 9.43
CA LEU A 53 -17.72 -1.40 8.71
C LEU A 53 -18.10 -0.19 9.57
N ASP A 54 -18.73 -0.40 10.73
CA ASP A 54 -19.26 0.69 11.56
C ASP A 54 -18.17 1.61 12.13
N THR A 55 -16.89 1.22 12.08
CA THR A 55 -15.83 1.98 12.76
C THR A 55 -14.51 2.17 11.99
N VAL A 56 -14.24 1.45 10.90
CA VAL A 56 -12.92 1.52 10.24
C VAL A 56 -13.09 1.44 8.72
N GLY A 57 -12.47 2.37 7.99
CA GLY A 57 -12.70 2.61 6.56
C GLY A 57 -12.65 1.40 5.61
N HIS A 58 -13.13 1.60 4.38
CA HIS A 58 -13.49 0.52 3.43
C HIS A 58 -12.32 -0.39 3.03
N ALA A 59 -11.10 0.15 3.00
CA ALA A 59 -9.91 -0.63 2.67
C ALA A 59 -8.69 0.04 3.30
N VAL A 60 -7.77 -0.77 3.82
CA VAL A 60 -6.52 -0.31 4.43
C VAL A 60 -5.37 -0.53 3.45
N PHE A 61 -4.60 0.52 3.22
CA PHE A 61 -3.47 0.52 2.31
C PHE A 61 -2.19 0.85 3.08
N ILE A 62 -1.13 0.07 2.86
CA ILE A 62 0.20 0.39 3.35
C ILE A 62 0.72 1.63 2.62
N LEU A 63 1.23 2.61 3.36
CA LEU A 63 1.88 3.78 2.79
C LEU A 63 3.31 3.45 2.35
N GLN A 64 3.66 3.91 1.16
CA GLN A 64 4.98 3.87 0.58
C GLN A 64 5.42 5.28 0.22
N ASN A 65 6.72 5.53 0.25
CA ASN A 65 7.28 6.83 -0.12
C ASN A 65 6.79 7.23 -1.51
N ARG A 66 6.41 8.51 -1.66
CA ARG A 66 5.87 9.12 -2.88
C ARG A 66 4.46 8.68 -3.29
N ASP A 67 3.77 7.87 -2.50
CA ASP A 67 2.33 7.66 -2.69
C ASP A 67 1.58 8.99 -2.68
N TYR A 68 0.49 9.05 -3.43
CA TYR A 68 -0.41 10.19 -3.43
C TYR A 68 -1.70 9.86 -2.70
N ILE A 69 -2.18 10.85 -1.95
CA ILE A 69 -3.52 10.85 -1.40
C ILE A 69 -4.34 11.95 -2.06
N ILE A 70 -5.57 11.59 -2.43
CA ILE A 70 -6.52 12.49 -3.06
C ILE A 70 -7.72 12.61 -2.15
N GLN A 71 -7.91 13.80 -1.60
CA GLN A 71 -9.07 14.16 -0.79
C GLN A 71 -10.03 14.99 -1.62
N VAL A 72 -11.28 14.57 -1.65
CA VAL A 72 -12.37 15.31 -2.30
C VAL A 72 -13.39 15.67 -1.23
N GLU A 73 -13.61 16.96 -1.08
CA GLU A 73 -14.64 17.52 -0.22
C GLU A 73 -15.73 18.15 -1.09
N ARG A 74 -16.94 17.62 -1.00
CA ARG A 74 -18.10 18.17 -1.70
C ARG A 74 -18.94 18.99 -0.73
N SER A 75 -19.10 20.26 -1.06
CA SER A 75 -19.96 21.18 -0.31
C SER A 75 -21.41 21.11 -0.79
N ARG A 76 -22.35 21.59 0.04
CA ARG A 76 -23.80 21.62 -0.26
C ARG A 76 -24.15 22.42 -1.52
N SER A 77 -23.29 23.33 -1.97
CA SER A 77 -23.53 24.23 -3.11
C SER A 77 -23.01 23.70 -4.45
N THR A 78 -22.77 22.38 -4.57
CA THR A 78 -22.30 21.71 -5.80
C THR A 78 -20.82 21.98 -6.14
N SER A 79 -20.12 22.81 -5.36
CA SER A 79 -18.68 22.96 -5.50
C SER A 79 -17.95 21.85 -4.75
N TYR A 80 -16.91 21.32 -5.36
CA TYR A 80 -15.99 20.38 -4.73
C TYR A 80 -14.58 20.96 -4.69
N THR A 81 -13.87 20.63 -3.63
CA THR A 81 -12.45 20.90 -3.44
C THR A 81 -11.72 19.57 -3.58
N VAL A 82 -10.74 19.52 -4.47
CA VAL A 82 -9.86 18.36 -4.62
C VAL A 82 -8.48 18.76 -4.10
N THR A 83 -7.94 18.00 -3.16
CA THR A 83 -6.60 18.18 -2.62
C THR A 83 -5.79 16.94 -2.93
N VAL A 84 -4.71 17.10 -3.69
CA VAL A 84 -3.76 16.05 -4.01
C VAL A 84 -2.49 16.31 -3.22
N ALA A 85 -2.13 15.39 -2.33
CA ALA A 85 -0.97 15.49 -1.48
C ALA A 85 -0.09 14.24 -1.58
N GLN A 86 1.23 14.40 -1.52
CA GLN A 86 2.20 13.34 -1.67
C GLN A 86 2.80 12.95 -0.33
N PHE A 87 2.90 11.66 -0.04
CA PHE A 87 3.51 11.17 1.19
C PHE A 87 5.02 11.43 1.19
N THR A 88 5.49 12.12 2.23
CA THR A 88 6.90 12.53 2.37
C THR A 88 7.79 11.44 2.95
N GLY A 89 7.22 10.30 3.38
CA GLY A 89 7.95 9.27 4.13
C GLY A 89 8.09 9.56 5.62
N ARG A 90 7.61 10.72 6.09
CA ARG A 90 7.67 11.11 7.49
C ARG A 90 6.38 10.72 8.23
N THR A 91 6.55 10.05 9.35
CA THR A 91 5.50 9.78 10.33
C THR A 91 5.82 10.51 11.62
N GLY A 92 4.83 11.18 12.21
CA GLY A 92 4.90 11.79 13.53
C GLY A 92 3.98 11.07 14.51
N ALA A 93 4.20 11.29 15.80
CA ALA A 93 3.27 10.91 16.85
C ALA A 93 2.88 12.18 17.61
N ALA A 94 1.60 12.32 17.92
CA ALA A 94 1.10 13.42 18.74
C ALA A 94 0.28 12.85 19.89
N ASP A 95 0.60 13.30 21.10
CA ASP A 95 -0.18 13.00 22.29
C ASP A 95 -1.39 13.93 22.31
N ARG A 96 -2.57 13.37 22.03
CA ARG A 96 -3.85 14.05 22.26
C ARG A 96 -4.60 13.31 23.35
N GLU A 97 -4.91 14.02 24.43
CA GLU A 97 -5.75 13.50 25.52
C GLU A 97 -5.23 12.18 26.12
N GLY A 98 -3.90 12.03 26.21
CA GLY A 98 -3.27 10.82 26.76
C GLY A 98 -3.27 9.61 25.83
N VAL A 99 -3.74 9.76 24.58
CA VAL A 99 -3.65 8.75 23.54
C VAL A 99 -2.57 9.17 22.54
N VAL A 100 -1.56 8.31 22.37
CA VAL A 100 -0.52 8.48 21.36
C VAL A 100 -1.14 8.15 20.00
N GLU A 101 -1.47 9.16 19.21
CA GLU A 101 -1.94 8.98 17.84
C GLU A 101 -0.79 9.21 16.86
N GLU A 102 -0.59 8.25 15.95
CA GLU A 102 0.38 8.39 14.87
C GLU A 102 -0.24 9.06 13.64
N TYR A 103 0.55 9.90 12.98
CA TYR A 103 0.15 10.67 11.80
C TYR A 103 1.20 10.56 10.70
N ALA A 104 0.77 10.45 9.44
CA ALA A 104 1.63 10.61 8.28
C ALA A 104 1.59 12.06 7.77
N VAL A 105 2.76 12.55 7.35
CA VAL A 105 2.91 13.90 6.78
C VAL A 105 2.91 13.84 5.26
N PHE A 106 1.97 14.56 4.65
CA PHE A 106 1.82 14.70 3.21
C PHE A 106 2.12 16.14 2.79
N GLU A 107 2.82 16.31 1.68
CA GLU A 107 3.05 17.60 1.05
C GLU A 107 1.97 17.84 0.00
N VAL A 108 1.19 18.93 0.16
CA VAL A 108 0.15 19.28 -0.82
C VAL A 108 0.81 19.74 -2.11
N ARG A 109 0.51 19.04 -3.22
CA ARG A 109 1.05 19.31 -4.56
C ARG A 109 0.06 20.05 -5.45
N HIS A 110 -1.22 19.65 -5.40
CA HIS A 110 -2.25 20.21 -6.26
C HIS A 110 -3.53 20.45 -5.49
N VAL A 111 -4.17 21.59 -5.74
CA VAL A 111 -5.49 21.90 -5.17
C VAL A 111 -6.40 22.40 -6.27
N LYS A 112 -7.58 21.79 -6.39
CA LYS A 112 -8.68 22.26 -7.23
C LYS A 112 -9.73 22.90 -6.33
N ARG A 113 -10.13 24.13 -6.65
CA ARG A 113 -11.27 24.80 -6.02
C ARG A 113 -12.29 25.14 -7.10
N GLY A 114 -13.42 24.43 -7.10
CA GLY A 114 -14.44 24.57 -8.14
C GLY A 114 -13.91 24.15 -9.52
N LYS A 115 -13.78 25.09 -10.46
CA LYS A 115 -13.32 24.82 -11.83
C LYS A 115 -11.84 25.10 -12.07
N ARG A 116 -11.11 25.59 -11.07
CA ARG A 116 -9.71 26.03 -11.24
C ARG A 116 -8.77 25.16 -10.42
N TRP A 117 -7.68 24.74 -11.06
CA TRP A 117 -6.52 24.17 -10.40
C TRP A 117 -5.54 25.28 -10.07
N ASP A 118 -4.87 25.16 -8.93
CA ASP A 118 -3.74 26.01 -8.58
C ASP A 118 -2.53 25.61 -9.44
N VAL A 119 -2.16 24.34 -9.36
CA VAL A 119 -1.16 23.70 -10.22
C VAL A 119 -1.81 22.48 -10.87
N MET A 120 -1.72 22.40 -12.20
CA MET A 120 -2.28 21.26 -12.95
C MET A 120 -1.61 19.95 -12.52
N PRO A 121 -2.38 18.93 -12.11
CA PRO A 121 -1.83 17.59 -11.88
C PRO A 121 -1.41 16.94 -13.21
N PRO A 122 -0.48 15.98 -13.17
CA PRO A 122 -0.12 15.18 -14.34
C PRO A 122 -1.31 14.32 -14.81
N GLU A 123 -1.36 14.04 -16.11
CA GLU A 123 -2.44 13.27 -16.76
C GLU A 123 -2.59 11.86 -16.14
N SER A 124 -1.49 11.26 -15.69
CA SER A 124 -1.52 9.93 -15.06
C SER A 124 -2.37 9.86 -13.77
N MET A 125 -2.62 11.00 -13.12
CA MET A 125 -3.46 11.08 -11.92
C MET A 125 -4.94 11.29 -12.22
N GLU A 126 -5.33 11.59 -13.45
CA GLU A 126 -6.71 11.93 -13.79
C GLU A 126 -7.68 10.80 -13.41
N ALA A 127 -7.32 9.55 -13.74
CA ALA A 127 -8.11 8.38 -13.38
C ALA A 127 -8.33 8.23 -11.87
N ALA A 128 -7.31 8.55 -11.06
CA ALA A 128 -7.43 8.53 -9.60
C ALA A 128 -8.31 9.69 -9.12
N ILE A 129 -8.12 10.90 -9.63
CA ILE A 129 -8.95 12.06 -9.29
C ILE A 129 -10.42 11.79 -9.59
N ASP A 130 -10.72 11.24 -10.77
CA ASP A 130 -12.07 10.89 -11.18
C ASP A 130 -12.68 9.81 -10.28
N ALA A 131 -11.90 8.79 -9.90
CA ALA A 131 -12.33 7.80 -8.93
C ALA A 131 -12.67 8.42 -7.57
N ALA A 132 -11.87 9.38 -7.10
CA ALA A 132 -12.12 10.09 -5.85
C ALA A 132 -13.40 10.92 -5.90
N VAL A 133 -13.61 11.63 -7.02
CA VAL A 133 -14.81 12.45 -7.25
C VAL A 133 -16.05 11.56 -7.34
N ALA A 134 -15.97 10.46 -8.08
CA ALA A 134 -17.03 9.47 -8.17
C ALA A 134 -17.39 8.92 -6.78
N LYS A 135 -16.38 8.49 -6.00
CA LYS A 135 -16.56 7.99 -4.64
C LYS A 135 -17.23 9.02 -3.71
N SER A 136 -16.87 10.29 -3.83
CA SER A 136 -17.47 11.37 -3.03
C SER A 136 -18.95 11.61 -3.35
N SER A 137 -19.42 11.16 -4.52
CA SER A 137 -20.79 11.33 -5.00
C SER A 137 -21.62 10.05 -4.92
N GLN A 138 -20.99 8.90 -4.65
CA GLN A 138 -21.69 7.64 -4.47
C GLN A 138 -22.36 7.59 -3.10
N GLU A 139 -23.69 7.59 -3.11
CA GLU A 139 -24.53 7.28 -1.95
C GLU A 139 -24.51 5.77 -1.76
N ASN A 140 -24.02 5.32 -0.60
CA ASN A 140 -23.97 3.93 -0.12
C ASN A 140 -24.16 2.87 -1.24
N GLN A 141 -23.11 2.62 -2.04
CA GLN A 141 -23.07 1.33 -2.70
C GLN A 141 -22.76 0.31 -1.61
N GLU A 142 -23.71 -0.59 -1.36
CA GLU A 142 -23.42 -1.88 -0.75
C GLU A 142 -22.17 -2.39 -1.45
N ALA A 143 -21.04 -2.42 -0.75
CA ALA A 143 -19.78 -2.82 -1.34
C ALA A 143 -20.02 -4.22 -1.95
N VAL A 144 -19.98 -4.33 -3.28
CA VAL A 144 -20.07 -5.64 -3.94
C VAL A 144 -18.75 -6.32 -3.61
N TRP A 145 -18.78 -7.10 -2.52
CA TRP A 145 -17.61 -7.74 -1.95
C TRP A 145 -17.03 -8.75 -2.93
N TYR A 146 -15.98 -8.35 -3.65
CA TYR A 146 -15.04 -9.32 -4.18
C TYR A 146 -14.19 -9.79 -3.01
N GLU A 147 -14.68 -10.81 -2.31
CA GLU A 147 -13.82 -11.67 -1.51
C GLU A 147 -12.74 -12.17 -2.47
N ARG A 148 -11.57 -11.52 -2.49
CA ARG A 148 -10.36 -12.14 -3.04
C ARG A 148 -10.07 -13.27 -2.08
N LYS A 149 -10.72 -14.42 -2.32
CA LYS A 149 -10.19 -15.70 -1.87
C LYS A 149 -8.74 -15.68 -2.31
N GLN A 150 -7.81 -15.60 -1.36
CA GLN A 150 -6.43 -15.91 -1.69
C GLN A 150 -6.50 -17.23 -2.46
N PRO A 151 -5.92 -17.32 -3.67
CA PRO A 151 -5.84 -18.61 -4.33
C PRO A 151 -5.23 -19.56 -3.29
N PRO A 152 -5.85 -20.72 -3.03
CA PRO A 152 -5.38 -21.61 -2.00
C PRO A 152 -3.88 -21.79 -2.23
N VAL A 153 -3.08 -21.47 -1.20
CA VAL A 153 -1.64 -21.74 -1.25
C VAL A 153 -1.54 -23.21 -1.64
N PRO A 154 -0.93 -23.54 -2.80
CA PRO A 154 -0.82 -24.93 -3.20
C PRO A 154 -0.05 -25.60 -2.07
N LEU A 155 -0.75 -26.46 -1.32
CA LEU A 155 -0.11 -27.32 -0.34
C LEU A 155 1.00 -28.04 -1.09
N PRO A 156 2.25 -28.02 -0.60
CA PRO A 156 3.30 -28.78 -1.25
C PRO A 156 2.79 -30.21 -1.38
N ALA A 157 2.76 -30.72 -2.62
CA ALA A 157 2.43 -32.11 -2.86
C ALA A 157 3.27 -32.94 -1.90
N LYS A 158 2.63 -33.81 -1.12
CA LYS A 158 3.29 -34.69 -0.16
C LYS A 158 4.38 -35.45 -0.90
N LEU A 159 5.61 -34.93 -0.88
CA LEU A 159 6.79 -35.68 -1.25
C LEU A 159 6.87 -36.76 -0.18
N SER A 160 6.58 -37.98 -0.58
CA SER A 160 6.83 -39.17 0.22
C SER A 160 8.33 -39.22 0.48
N VAL A 161 8.76 -38.62 1.58
CA VAL A 161 10.14 -38.76 2.05
C VAL A 161 10.31 -40.26 2.38
N PRO A 162 11.27 -40.96 1.78
CA PRO A 162 11.57 -42.33 2.15
C PRO A 162 11.98 -42.32 3.62
N VAL A 163 11.31 -43.14 4.44
CA VAL A 163 11.67 -43.35 5.84
C VAL A 163 13.14 -43.81 5.91
N PRO A 164 14.07 -43.02 6.48
CA PRO A 164 15.43 -43.49 6.66
C PRO A 164 15.47 -44.56 7.78
N PRO A 165 16.37 -45.55 7.68
CA PRO A 165 16.52 -46.57 8.73
C PRO A 165 16.93 -45.94 10.06
N PRO A 166 16.60 -46.58 11.21
CA PRO A 166 16.81 -46.00 12.52
C PRO A 166 18.30 -45.80 12.81
N ALA A 167 18.73 -44.55 12.92
CA ALA A 167 20.08 -44.18 13.33
C ALA A 167 20.20 -44.18 14.87
N LYS A 168 21.36 -44.63 15.36
CA LYS A 168 21.76 -44.66 16.77
C LYS A 168 21.63 -43.28 17.45
N PRO A 169 21.34 -43.23 18.76
CA PRO A 169 21.26 -41.96 19.48
C PRO A 169 22.66 -41.35 19.68
N ALA A 170 22.83 -40.12 19.23
CA ALA A 170 23.95 -39.23 19.54
C ALA A 170 23.39 -37.86 19.98
N PRO A 171 24.15 -37.07 20.76
CA PRO A 171 23.62 -36.29 21.86
C PRO A 171 22.94 -34.99 21.44
N ALA A 172 22.10 -34.49 22.34
CA ALA A 172 21.33 -33.26 22.22
C ALA A 172 22.19 -32.08 21.74
N ALA A 173 21.88 -31.58 20.56
CA ALA A 173 22.33 -30.29 20.07
C ALA A 173 21.09 -29.42 19.81
N PHE A 174 21.05 -28.30 20.52
CA PHE A 174 20.16 -27.17 20.25
C PHE A 174 20.33 -26.73 18.80
N ALA A 175 19.41 -27.13 17.94
CA ALA A 175 19.17 -26.48 16.67
C ALA A 175 17.71 -26.04 16.68
N GLU A 176 17.49 -24.78 17.07
CA GLU A 176 16.24 -24.12 16.72
C GLU A 176 16.13 -24.18 15.20
N GLU A 177 15.15 -24.95 14.76
CA GLU A 177 14.82 -25.17 13.37
C GLU A 177 14.36 -23.83 12.78
N TYR A 178 15.30 -23.10 12.16
CA TYR A 178 14.98 -21.90 11.40
C TYR A 178 14.16 -22.34 10.18
N ALA A 179 12.83 -22.29 10.30
CA ALA A 179 11.94 -22.40 9.16
C ALA A 179 12.01 -21.06 8.39
N PRO A 180 12.63 -21.00 7.20
CA PRO A 180 12.65 -19.77 6.43
C PRO A 180 11.20 -19.43 6.06
N GLY A 181 10.65 -18.38 6.67
CA GLY A 181 9.39 -17.81 6.23
C GLY A 181 9.55 -17.39 4.77
N PHE A 182 8.88 -18.09 3.85
CA PHE A 182 8.89 -17.72 2.45
C PHE A 182 8.18 -16.37 2.28
N VAL A 183 8.96 -15.31 2.11
CA VAL A 183 8.44 -14.01 1.76
C VAL A 183 8.36 -13.94 0.23
N ALA A 184 7.15 -13.85 -0.29
CA ALA A 184 6.94 -13.76 -1.73
C ALA A 184 7.15 -12.32 -2.21
N ILE A 185 7.56 -12.20 -3.47
CA ILE A 185 7.63 -10.90 -4.15
C ILE A 185 6.20 -10.48 -4.47
N GLN A 186 5.79 -9.34 -3.90
CA GLN A 186 4.48 -8.74 -4.16
C GLN A 186 4.53 -7.81 -5.38
N ASP A 187 5.62 -7.06 -5.54
CA ASP A 187 5.78 -6.07 -6.60
C ASP A 187 7.27 -5.93 -6.98
N VAL A 188 7.55 -5.65 -8.25
CA VAL A 188 8.90 -5.34 -8.75
C VAL A 188 8.78 -4.15 -9.68
N ARG A 189 9.55 -3.10 -9.43
CA ARG A 189 9.56 -1.87 -10.22
C ARG A 189 10.98 -1.48 -10.57
N GLN A 190 11.21 -1.11 -11.83
CA GLN A 190 12.44 -0.46 -12.21
C GLN A 190 12.29 1.05 -11.94
N THR A 191 13.06 1.58 -11.00
CA THR A 191 13.05 3.01 -10.63
C THR A 191 14.09 3.81 -11.40
N ALA A 192 15.16 3.17 -11.86
CA ALA A 192 16.18 3.73 -12.74
C ALA A 192 16.78 2.65 -13.66
N ALA A 193 17.67 3.03 -14.59
CA ALA A 193 18.32 2.08 -15.49
C ALA A 193 19.03 0.93 -14.75
N ASP A 194 19.53 1.21 -13.55
CA ASP A 194 20.30 0.34 -12.67
C ASP A 194 19.65 0.12 -11.30
N GLU A 195 18.40 0.54 -11.11
CA GLU A 195 17.71 0.43 -9.81
C GLU A 195 16.36 -0.27 -9.95
N ILE A 196 16.16 -1.30 -9.13
CA ILE A 196 14.90 -2.04 -9.02
C ILE A 196 14.41 -1.99 -7.58
N SER A 197 13.20 -1.49 -7.38
CA SER A 197 12.48 -1.60 -6.12
C SER A 197 11.63 -2.88 -6.09
N VAL A 198 11.89 -3.76 -5.13
CA VAL A 198 11.13 -4.99 -4.89
C VAL A 198 10.31 -4.82 -3.62
N CYS A 199 9.00 -4.90 -3.72
CA CYS A 199 8.11 -4.98 -2.57
C CYS A 199 7.80 -6.44 -2.28
N LEU A 200 7.97 -6.82 -1.03
CA LEU A 200 7.67 -8.14 -0.52
C LEU A 200 6.26 -8.21 0.06
N THR A 201 5.67 -9.40 0.18
CA THR A 201 4.29 -9.59 0.70
C THR A 201 4.11 -9.19 2.16
N ASN A 202 5.19 -9.10 2.93
CA ASN A 202 5.19 -8.56 4.28
C ASN A 202 5.29 -7.01 4.32
N GLY A 203 5.35 -6.37 3.14
CA GLY A 203 5.46 -4.93 2.92
C GLY A 203 6.87 -4.37 3.08
N VAL A 204 7.89 -5.21 3.25
CA VAL A 204 9.30 -4.77 3.18
C VAL A 204 9.63 -4.37 1.74
N GLN A 205 10.25 -3.20 1.58
CA GLN A 205 10.71 -2.70 0.30
C GLN A 205 12.24 -2.81 0.23
N LEU A 206 12.74 -3.52 -0.77
CA LEU A 206 14.15 -3.65 -1.09
C LEU A 206 14.46 -2.77 -2.31
N CYS A 207 15.45 -1.89 -2.23
CA CYS A 207 16.06 -1.30 -3.43
C CYS A 207 17.27 -2.14 -3.81
N VAL A 208 17.20 -2.76 -4.99
CA VAL A 208 18.23 -3.58 -5.60
C VAL A 208 18.92 -2.75 -6.68
N TYR A 209 20.20 -2.50 -6.50
CA TYR A 209 21.02 -1.84 -7.51
C TYR A 209 21.66 -2.90 -8.40
N ILE A 210 21.29 -2.92 -9.68
CA ILE A 210 21.94 -3.75 -10.68
C ILE A 210 23.13 -2.97 -11.20
N LYS A 211 24.28 -3.16 -10.56
CA LYS A 211 25.55 -2.74 -11.15
C LYS A 211 25.75 -3.57 -12.42
N ALA A 212 25.84 -2.92 -13.58
CA ALA A 212 26.18 -3.57 -14.83
C ALA A 212 27.49 -4.36 -14.64
N CYS A 213 27.38 -5.69 -14.52
CA CYS A 213 28.53 -6.55 -14.70
C CYS A 213 28.83 -6.52 -16.19
N SER A 214 29.70 -5.60 -16.61
CA SER A 214 30.39 -5.76 -17.90
C SER A 214 30.88 -7.21 -17.96
N PRO A 215 30.64 -7.97 -19.04
CA PRO A 215 31.24 -9.29 -19.16
C PRO A 215 32.75 -9.09 -19.13
N GLY A 216 33.34 -9.23 -17.94
CA GLY A 216 34.77 -9.23 -17.77
C GLY A 216 35.27 -10.37 -18.63
N ASN A 217 36.15 -10.05 -19.58
CA ASN A 217 36.76 -10.99 -20.52
C ASN A 217 37.08 -12.30 -19.81
N TYR A 218 36.15 -13.26 -19.88
CA TYR A 218 36.35 -14.62 -19.42
C TYR A 218 37.19 -15.22 -20.53
N LYS A 219 38.51 -14.96 -20.49
CA LYS A 219 39.46 -15.72 -21.29
C LYS A 219 39.25 -17.16 -20.84
N ALA A 220 38.62 -17.94 -21.71
CA ALA A 220 38.56 -19.38 -21.58
C ALA A 220 39.99 -19.88 -21.45
N SER A 221 40.42 -20.17 -20.22
CA SER A 221 41.64 -20.92 -19.96
C SER A 221 41.32 -22.36 -20.33
N GLY A 222 41.52 -22.70 -21.60
CA GLY A 222 41.22 -24.01 -22.13
C GLY A 222 41.37 -24.08 -23.63
N GLU A 223 42.61 -23.93 -24.12
CA GLU A 223 43.24 -24.73 -25.19
C GLU A 223 44.74 -24.44 -25.25
#